data_AF-A0A956BXZ2-F1
#
_entry.id   AF-A0A956BXZ2-F1
#
_cell.length_a   1.000
_cell.length_b   1.000
_cell.length_c   1.000
_cell.angle_alpha   90.00
_cell.angle_beta   90.00
_cell.angle_gamma   90.00
#
_symmetry.space_group_name_H-M   'P 1'
#
loop_
_entity.id
_entity.type
_entity.pdbx_description
1 polymer ?
#
loop_
_entity_poly.entity_id
_entity_poly.type
_entity_poly.pdbx_seq_one_letter_code
_entity_poly.pdbx_strand_id
1 'polypeptide(L)'
;MDAPDGFWHRLETIPVLGLLAATAAVADLGFSRIALPTLVGTMDRDTLLHLNRLADIPRNVAAVAGIVALTLGVVSLVSLPGPAAIARRLGLAGFSGLFLPMITVATFLPSEQTTRMFVFSSIVAANFLTVLTGFAAARRTAPRGLRLGIIAASVAFVSGFVAFVCQLLPGLARIDAVARLGHTLAQIGEVAFLAAPLLIGFTILPRILRKPRWLILGISFLLGGALGALLLWVLWRTPDVPTVLYGAFGLRGLEAKWALLYAVPITLAITVSVLSLTSTDRALRQVGAGICLLVAAGFAPTTPVRLLMMTAGMVFLARSSIALGERLISGRIERPSSRPPPAPGA
;
A
#
# COMPACT_ATOMS: atom_id res chain seq x y z
N MET A 1 29.54 13.80 -1.43
CA MET A 1 29.04 13.80 -0.04
C MET A 1 28.45 12.44 0.20
N ASP A 2 29.28 11.55 0.74
CA ASP A 2 28.86 10.18 1.04
C ASP A 2 27.93 10.20 2.25
N ALA A 3 26.80 9.51 2.13
CA ALA A 3 25.90 9.38 3.26
C ALA A 3 26.57 8.49 4.32
N PRO A 4 26.47 8.83 5.61
CA PRO A 4 27.04 7.99 6.67
C PRO A 4 26.44 6.58 6.61
N ASP A 5 27.27 5.54 6.75
CA ASP A 5 26.90 4.13 6.53
C ASP A 5 25.62 3.68 7.27
N GLY A 6 25.35 4.23 8.46
CA GLY A 6 24.14 3.95 9.24
C GLY A 6 22.84 4.48 8.62
N PHE A 7 22.90 5.44 7.68
CA PHE A 7 21.73 6.00 7.03
C PHE A 7 21.05 4.99 6.09
N TRP A 8 21.82 4.31 5.24
CA TRP A 8 21.29 3.32 4.31
C TRP A 8 20.75 2.10 5.02
N HIS A 9 21.43 1.66 6.09
CA HIS A 9 20.92 0.58 6.93
C HIS A 9 19.54 0.93 7.51
N ARG A 10 19.34 2.17 7.98
CA ARG A 10 18.03 2.63 8.50
C ARG A 10 16.95 2.63 7.42
N LEU A 11 17.28 3.04 6.19
CA LEU A 11 16.35 3.01 5.07
C LEU A 11 15.93 1.60 4.69
N GLU A 12 16.85 0.66 4.72
CA GLU A 12 16.60 -0.74 4.36
C GLU A 12 15.85 -1.51 5.44
N THR A 13 16.09 -1.21 6.72
CA THR A 13 15.38 -1.87 7.81
C THR A 13 13.93 -1.41 7.87
N ILE A 14 13.04 -2.38 7.72
CA ILE A 14 11.65 -2.20 8.12
C ILE A 14 11.66 -2.10 9.64
N PRO A 15 11.01 -1.09 10.21
CA PRO A 15 10.74 -1.13 11.64
C PRO A 15 9.95 -2.42 11.94
N VAL A 16 10.26 -3.16 12.99
CA VAL A 16 9.51 -4.38 13.35
C VAL A 16 8.00 -4.09 13.42
N LEU A 17 7.66 -2.88 13.87
CA LEU A 17 6.29 -2.34 13.89
C LEU A 17 5.64 -2.23 12.50
N GLY A 18 6.41 -2.01 11.43
CA GLY A 18 5.90 -2.03 10.07
C GLY A 18 5.44 -3.42 9.61
N LEU A 19 6.13 -4.48 10.03
CA LEU A 19 5.71 -5.87 9.79
C LEU A 19 4.46 -6.21 10.61
N LEU A 20 4.43 -5.79 11.87
CA LEU A 20 3.27 -5.94 12.74
C LEU A 20 2.05 -5.20 12.16
N ALA A 21 2.23 -3.97 11.68
CA ALA A 21 1.17 -3.20 11.04
C ALA A 21 0.65 -3.90 9.78
N ALA A 22 1.54 -4.42 8.92
CA ALA A 22 1.15 -5.10 7.70
C ALA A 22 0.38 -6.40 7.97
N THR A 23 0.84 -7.21 8.93
CA THR A 23 0.16 -8.47 9.30
C THR A 23 -1.20 -8.21 9.95
N ALA A 24 -1.27 -7.26 10.88
CA ALA A 24 -2.52 -6.84 11.51
C ALA A 24 -3.50 -6.23 10.50
N ALA A 25 -3.02 -5.48 9.51
CA ALA A 25 -3.84 -4.94 8.43
C ALA A 25 -4.46 -6.01 7.54
N VAL A 26 -3.71 -7.07 7.21
CA VAL A 26 -4.23 -8.22 6.46
C VAL A 26 -5.24 -9.00 7.29
N ALA A 27 -5.01 -9.15 8.60
CA ALA A 27 -5.97 -9.76 9.51
C ALA A 27 -7.28 -8.95 9.61
N ASP A 28 -7.21 -7.61 9.75
CA ASP A 28 -8.40 -6.73 9.70
C ASP A 28 -9.13 -6.83 8.35
N LEU A 29 -8.40 -6.88 7.23
CA LEU A 29 -9.01 -7.08 5.92
C LEU A 29 -9.78 -8.41 5.86
N GLY A 30 -9.13 -9.52 6.21
CA GLY A 30 -9.73 -10.86 6.14
C GLY A 30 -10.91 -11.03 7.09
N PHE A 31 -10.75 -10.60 8.33
CA PHE A 31 -11.75 -10.84 9.38
C PHE A 31 -12.86 -9.78 9.35
N SER A 32 -12.51 -8.50 9.47
CA SER A 32 -13.48 -7.41 9.62
C SER A 32 -14.23 -7.11 8.34
N ARG A 33 -13.59 -7.28 7.17
CA ARG A 33 -14.13 -6.77 5.90
C ARG A 33 -14.52 -7.84 4.89
N ILE A 34 -14.04 -9.07 5.06
CA ILE A 34 -14.40 -10.20 4.21
C ILE A 34 -15.27 -11.18 5.01
N ALA A 35 -14.77 -11.75 6.10
CA ALA A 35 -15.49 -12.76 6.85
C ALA A 35 -16.77 -12.22 7.52
N LEU A 36 -16.67 -11.16 8.33
CA LEU A 36 -17.82 -10.63 9.08
C LEU A 36 -19.03 -10.29 8.21
N PRO A 37 -18.90 -9.53 7.10
CA PRO A 37 -20.04 -9.23 6.23
C PRO A 37 -20.73 -10.47 5.66
N THR A 38 -19.97 -11.54 5.39
CA THR A 38 -20.54 -12.79 4.84
C THR A 38 -21.27 -13.64 5.88
N LEU A 39 -21.03 -13.37 7.17
CA LEU A 39 -21.69 -14.05 8.27
C LEU A 39 -23.00 -13.35 8.66
N VAL A 40 -23.23 -12.12 8.20
CA VAL A 40 -24.47 -11.37 8.43
C VAL A 40 -25.64 -12.16 7.82
N GLY A 41 -26.58 -12.58 8.68
CA GLY A 41 -27.76 -13.37 8.29
C GLY A 41 -27.60 -14.89 8.46
N THR A 42 -26.40 -15.38 8.77
CA THR A 42 -26.18 -16.81 9.11
C THR A 42 -25.95 -17.05 10.61
N MET A 43 -25.46 -16.03 11.32
CA MET A 43 -25.18 -16.10 12.76
C MET A 43 -26.14 -15.22 13.56
N ASP A 44 -26.34 -15.58 14.82
CA ASP A 44 -27.09 -14.78 15.78
C ASP A 44 -26.40 -13.44 16.08
N ARG A 45 -27.21 -12.44 16.46
CA ARG A 45 -26.78 -11.06 16.71
C ARG A 45 -25.69 -10.98 17.78
N ASP A 46 -25.79 -11.75 18.86
CA ASP A 46 -24.82 -11.68 19.96
C ASP A 46 -23.46 -12.24 19.54
N THR A 47 -23.47 -13.30 18.72
CA THR A 47 -22.23 -13.86 18.15
C THR A 47 -21.59 -12.86 17.18
N LEU A 48 -22.37 -12.19 16.33
CA LEU A 48 -21.86 -11.15 15.42
C LEU A 48 -21.27 -9.97 16.20
N LEU A 49 -21.91 -9.53 17.28
CA LEU A 49 -21.38 -8.47 18.15
C LEU A 49 -20.06 -8.89 18.82
N HIS A 50 -19.96 -10.13 19.28
CA HIS A 50 -18.73 -10.65 19.87
C HIS A 50 -17.59 -10.72 18.85
N LEU A 51 -17.85 -11.27 17.66
CA LEU A 51 -16.86 -11.31 16.58
C LEU A 51 -16.45 -9.90 16.13
N ASN A 52 -17.38 -8.95 16.08
CA ASN A 52 -17.06 -7.56 15.75
C ASN A 52 -16.09 -6.93 16.76
N ARG A 53 -16.25 -7.20 18.07
CA ARG A 53 -15.29 -6.75 19.09
C ARG A 53 -13.91 -7.40 18.94
N LEU A 54 -13.85 -8.67 18.55
CA LEU A 54 -12.58 -9.34 18.26
C LEU A 54 -11.89 -8.74 17.02
N ALA A 55 -12.67 -8.26 16.05
CA ALA A 55 -12.19 -7.61 14.84
C ALA A 55 -11.51 -6.26 15.10
N ASP A 56 -11.85 -5.60 16.21
CA ASP A 56 -11.20 -4.35 16.62
C ASP A 56 -9.75 -4.56 17.06
N ILE A 57 -9.38 -5.76 17.52
CA ILE A 57 -8.01 -6.07 17.96
C ILE A 57 -6.98 -5.88 16.82
N PRO A 58 -7.06 -6.59 15.68
CA PRO A 58 -6.11 -6.40 14.59
C PRO A 58 -6.16 -4.98 14.03
N ARG A 59 -7.33 -4.33 14.00
CA ARG A 59 -7.48 -2.94 13.59
C ARG A 59 -6.67 -1.99 14.47
N ASN A 60 -6.79 -2.11 15.79
CA ASN A 60 -6.09 -1.26 16.75
C ASN A 60 -4.58 -1.51 16.73
N VAL A 61 -4.15 -2.77 16.60
CA VAL A 61 -2.73 -3.12 16.43
C VAL A 61 -2.19 -2.50 15.13
N ALA A 62 -2.92 -2.61 14.02
CA ALA A 62 -2.52 -2.00 12.75
C ALA A 62 -2.43 -0.48 12.85
N ALA A 63 -3.34 0.17 13.58
CA ALA A 63 -3.33 1.60 13.81
C ALA A 63 -2.09 2.06 14.60
N VAL A 64 -1.88 1.52 15.80
CA VAL A 64 -0.76 1.90 16.68
C VAL A 64 0.57 1.62 15.99
N ALA A 65 0.75 0.40 15.49
CA ALA A 65 1.99 0.00 14.83
C ALA A 65 2.20 0.79 13.54
N GLY A 66 1.13 1.07 12.79
CA GLY A 66 1.14 1.86 11.56
C GLY A 66 1.55 3.32 11.78
N ILE A 67 1.08 3.99 12.83
CA ILE A 67 1.46 5.38 13.15
C ILE A 67 2.96 5.48 13.43
N VAL A 68 3.49 4.59 14.29
CA VAL A 68 4.92 4.61 14.62
C VAL A 68 5.77 4.25 13.40
N ALA A 69 5.36 3.22 12.66
CA ALA A 69 6.02 2.79 11.43
C ALA A 69 6.05 3.89 10.36
N LEU A 70 4.93 4.58 10.15
CA LEU A 70 4.81 5.69 9.22
C LEU A 70 5.71 6.86 9.65
N THR A 71 5.69 7.22 10.93
CA THR A 71 6.51 8.31 11.48
C THR A 71 8.00 8.05 11.20
N LEU A 72 8.49 6.86 11.56
CA LEU A 72 9.87 6.45 11.27
C LEU A 72 10.17 6.43 9.77
N GLY A 73 9.20 5.98 8.95
CA GLY A 73 9.31 5.97 7.50
C GLY A 73 9.43 7.36 6.89
N VAL A 74 8.58 8.29 7.30
CA VAL A 74 8.61 9.67 6.81
C VAL A 74 9.89 10.37 7.25
N VAL A 75 10.29 10.23 8.52
CA VAL A 75 11.55 10.82 9.02
C VAL A 75 12.72 10.35 8.17
N SER A 76 12.81 9.04 7.86
CA SER A 76 13.88 8.51 7.01
C SER A 76 13.87 9.10 5.58
N LEU A 77 12.68 9.38 5.02
CA LEU A 77 12.54 10.00 3.70
C LEU A 77 12.89 11.49 3.71
N VAL A 78 12.52 12.22 4.76
CA VAL A 78 12.86 13.64 4.93
C VAL A 78 14.38 13.81 5.09
N SER A 79 15.02 12.89 5.81
CA SER A 79 16.47 12.87 6.03
C SER A 79 17.30 12.35 4.86
N LEU A 80 16.69 11.98 3.71
CA LEU A 80 17.41 11.46 2.55
C LEU A 80 18.49 12.42 2.03
N PRO A 81 19.78 12.06 2.05
CA PRO A 81 20.86 12.86 1.49
C PRO A 81 20.74 12.95 -0.03
N GLY A 82 21.27 14.02 -0.60
CA GLY A 82 21.24 14.32 -2.04
C GLY A 82 20.47 15.61 -2.38
N PRO A 83 20.48 16.03 -3.66
CA PRO A 83 19.97 17.32 -4.15
C PRO A 83 18.44 17.36 -4.23
N ALA A 84 17.76 16.74 -3.26
CA ALA A 84 16.32 16.91 -3.10
C ALA A 84 16.03 18.41 -2.94
N ALA A 85 15.25 18.99 -3.86
CA ALA A 85 14.80 20.36 -3.72
C ALA A 85 14.18 20.55 -2.31
N ILE A 86 14.61 21.60 -1.60
CA ILE A 86 14.16 21.93 -0.24
C ILE A 86 12.63 21.90 -0.15
N ALA A 87 11.95 22.41 -1.18
CA ALA A 87 10.50 22.39 -1.32
C ALA A 87 9.87 20.99 -1.11
N ARG A 88 10.51 19.92 -1.60
CA ARG A 88 9.98 18.55 -1.43
C ARG A 88 10.12 18.06 0.00
N ARG A 89 11.26 18.34 0.65
CA ARG A 89 11.46 17.99 2.06
C ARG A 89 10.48 18.75 2.94
N LEU A 90 10.30 20.03 2.67
CA LEU A 90 9.32 20.87 3.34
C LEU A 90 7.89 20.37 3.12
N GLY A 91 7.55 19.95 1.89
CA GLY A 91 6.25 19.34 1.60
C GLY A 91 6.03 18.04 2.38
N LEU A 92 6.99 17.10 2.34
CA LEU A 92 6.89 15.86 3.11
C LEU A 92 6.77 16.12 4.63
N ALA A 93 7.59 17.02 5.17
CA ALA A 93 7.56 17.38 6.59
C ALA A 93 6.26 18.10 6.98
N GLY A 94 5.80 19.06 6.17
CA GLY A 94 4.57 19.81 6.42
C GLY A 94 3.33 18.92 6.36
N PHE A 95 3.16 18.16 5.28
CA PHE A 95 2.00 17.27 5.16
C PHE A 95 2.01 16.11 6.17
N SER A 96 3.19 15.62 6.57
CA SER A 96 3.25 14.62 7.66
C SER A 96 2.97 15.22 9.04
N GLY A 97 3.47 16.43 9.31
CA GLY A 97 3.16 17.18 10.52
C GLY A 97 1.67 17.51 10.66
N LEU A 98 0.96 17.66 9.53
CA LEU A 98 -0.50 17.76 9.51
C LEU A 98 -1.18 16.39 9.64
N PHE A 99 -0.78 15.42 8.83
CA PHE A 99 -1.45 14.12 8.74
C PHE A 99 -1.35 13.28 10.01
N LEU A 100 -0.15 13.17 10.61
CA LEU A 100 0.08 12.29 11.77
C LEU A 100 -0.76 12.65 13.00
N PRO A 101 -0.83 13.92 13.47
CA PRO A 101 -1.69 14.24 14.61
C PRO A 101 -3.17 14.05 14.27
N MET A 102 -3.61 14.48 13.08
CA MET A 102 -5.01 14.34 12.68
C MET A 102 -5.45 12.88 12.58
N ILE A 103 -4.62 12.01 12.00
CA ILE A 103 -4.95 10.58 11.88
C ILE A 103 -4.91 9.88 13.23
N THR A 104 -4.01 10.28 14.12
CA THR A 104 -3.93 9.76 15.49
C THR A 104 -5.21 10.10 16.25
N VAL A 105 -5.59 11.38 16.25
CA VAL A 105 -6.85 11.87 16.83
C VAL A 105 -8.04 11.11 16.22
N ALA A 106 -8.14 11.04 14.90
CA ALA A 106 -9.25 10.38 14.21
C ALA A 106 -9.31 8.86 14.42
N THR A 107 -8.22 8.22 14.85
CA THR A 107 -8.17 6.77 15.09
C THR A 107 -8.45 6.41 16.54
N PHE A 108 -8.06 7.24 17.51
CA PHE A 108 -8.22 6.96 18.94
C PHE A 108 -9.42 7.65 19.59
N LEU A 109 -9.93 8.73 19.01
CA LEU A 109 -11.10 9.40 19.55
C LEU A 109 -12.40 8.77 19.02
N PRO A 110 -13.43 8.70 19.86
CA PRO A 110 -14.77 8.29 19.43
C PRO A 110 -15.28 9.16 18.27
N SER A 111 -16.11 8.57 17.40
CA SER A 111 -16.65 9.26 16.22
C SER A 111 -17.42 10.53 16.56
N GLU A 112 -18.01 10.58 17.75
CA GLU A 112 -18.77 11.73 18.26
C GLU A 112 -17.88 12.95 18.48
N GLN A 113 -16.57 12.74 18.71
CA GLN A 113 -15.59 13.80 18.95
C GLN A 113 -14.80 14.16 17.68
N THR A 114 -14.97 13.41 16.60
CA THR A 114 -14.31 13.69 15.31
C THR A 114 -15.20 14.57 14.44
N THR A 115 -14.77 15.80 14.14
CA THR A 115 -15.51 16.65 13.20
C THR A 115 -15.26 16.20 11.76
N ARG A 116 -16.24 16.40 10.87
CA ARG A 116 -16.10 16.11 9.43
C ARG A 116 -14.90 16.81 8.81
N MET A 117 -14.58 18.01 9.29
CA MET A 117 -13.43 18.79 8.82
C MET A 117 -12.11 18.09 9.13
N PHE A 118 -11.95 17.49 10.31
CA PHE A 118 -10.75 16.71 10.66
C PHE A 118 -10.54 15.51 9.73
N VAL A 119 -11.61 14.76 9.46
CA VAL A 119 -11.56 13.61 8.54
C VAL A 119 -11.20 14.07 7.13
N PHE A 120 -11.81 15.16 6.66
CA PHE A 120 -11.54 15.70 5.33
C PHE A 120 -10.09 16.16 5.16
N SER A 121 -9.59 16.93 6.13
CA SER A 121 -8.19 17.38 6.15
C SER A 121 -7.21 16.20 6.21
N SER A 122 -7.55 15.12 6.93
CA SER A 122 -6.76 13.89 6.96
C SER A 122 -6.71 13.20 5.60
N ILE A 123 -7.85 13.10 4.91
CA ILE A 123 -7.92 12.52 3.55
C ILE A 123 -7.04 13.33 2.59
N VAL A 124 -7.16 14.66 2.61
CA VAL A 124 -6.35 15.55 1.77
C VAL A 124 -4.86 15.35 2.06
N ALA A 125 -4.45 15.47 3.33
CA ALA A 125 -3.05 15.35 3.73
C ALA A 125 -2.46 13.97 3.40
N ALA A 126 -3.23 12.89 3.58
CA ALA A 126 -2.82 11.53 3.22
C ALA A 126 -2.53 11.40 1.72
N ASN A 127 -3.43 11.91 0.87
CA ASN A 127 -3.27 11.85 -0.58
C ASN A 127 -2.06 12.67 -1.04
N PHE A 128 -1.87 13.89 -0.53
CA PHE A 128 -0.68 14.70 -0.83
C PHE A 128 0.60 13.99 -0.38
N LEU A 129 0.62 13.39 0.82
CA LEU A 129 1.78 12.67 1.31
C LEU A 129 2.10 11.44 0.45
N THR A 130 1.08 10.67 0.05
CA THR A 130 1.19 9.55 -0.89
C THR A 130 1.76 9.98 -2.25
N VAL A 131 1.29 11.08 -2.81
CA VAL A 131 1.81 11.61 -4.09
C VAL A 131 3.25 12.07 -3.96
N LEU A 132 3.58 12.85 -2.93
CA LEU A 132 4.93 13.35 -2.70
C LEU A 132 5.94 12.22 -2.49
N THR A 133 5.54 11.18 -1.74
CA THR A 133 6.38 9.98 -1.53
C THR A 133 6.56 9.19 -2.82
N GLY A 134 5.50 9.01 -3.61
CA GLY A 134 5.56 8.40 -4.93
C GLY A 134 6.51 9.15 -5.88
N PHE A 135 6.41 10.48 -5.95
CA PHE A 135 7.32 11.32 -6.75
C PHE A 135 8.77 11.27 -6.24
N ALA A 136 8.98 11.22 -4.93
CA ALA A 136 10.31 11.09 -4.35
C ALA A 136 11.00 9.80 -4.81
N ALA A 137 10.25 8.68 -4.84
CA ALA A 137 10.73 7.40 -5.32
C ALA A 137 10.93 7.38 -6.84
N ALA A 138 9.99 7.93 -7.61
CA ALA A 138 10.02 7.89 -9.07
C ALA A 138 11.22 8.63 -9.69
N ARG A 139 11.73 9.65 -9.01
CA ARG A 139 12.90 10.43 -9.45
C ARG A 139 14.23 9.75 -9.18
N ARG A 140 14.28 8.73 -8.30
CA ARG A 140 15.50 7.98 -8.06
C ARG A 140 15.60 6.79 -9.01
N THR A 141 16.83 6.35 -9.27
CA THR A 141 17.08 5.09 -9.96
C THR A 141 16.43 3.96 -9.15
N ALA A 142 15.64 3.13 -9.79
CA ALA A 142 14.97 2.00 -9.16
C ALA A 142 14.66 0.93 -10.21
N PRO A 143 14.38 -0.32 -9.81
CA PRO A 143 13.85 -1.33 -10.71
C PRO A 143 12.60 -0.80 -11.44
N ARG A 144 12.57 -0.92 -12.77
CA ARG A 144 11.55 -0.25 -13.62
C ARG A 144 10.12 -0.56 -13.19
N GLY A 145 9.77 -1.83 -12.98
CA GLY A 145 8.39 -2.18 -12.63
C GLY A 145 7.99 -1.81 -11.19
N LEU A 146 8.93 -1.72 -10.24
CA LEU A 146 8.67 -1.15 -8.91
C LEU A 146 8.34 0.34 -9.02
N ARG A 147 9.09 1.07 -9.85
CA ARG A 147 8.81 2.50 -10.14
C ARG A 147 7.45 2.69 -10.82
N LEU A 148 7.16 1.89 -11.85
CA LEU A 148 5.87 1.94 -12.55
C LEU A 148 4.71 1.59 -11.61
N GLY A 149 4.88 0.61 -10.73
CA GLY A 149 3.87 0.26 -9.74
C GLY A 149 3.61 1.34 -8.70
N ILE A 150 4.65 2.04 -8.23
CA ILE A 150 4.50 3.21 -7.34
C ILE A 150 3.77 4.36 -8.04
N ILE A 151 4.07 4.60 -9.32
CA ILE A 151 3.37 5.59 -10.14
C ILE A 151 1.90 5.19 -10.31
N ALA A 152 1.63 3.93 -10.66
CA ALA A 152 0.27 3.40 -10.78
C ALA A 152 -0.52 3.53 -9.47
N ALA A 153 0.08 3.19 -8.33
CA ALA A 153 -0.53 3.39 -7.02
C ALA A 153 -0.83 4.87 -6.74
N SER A 154 0.10 5.77 -7.07
CA SER A 154 -0.11 7.22 -6.90
C SER A 154 -1.26 7.72 -7.77
N VAL A 155 -1.33 7.29 -9.04
CA VAL A 155 -2.44 7.60 -9.94
C VAL A 155 -3.76 7.06 -9.38
N ALA A 156 -3.76 5.83 -8.86
CA ALA A 156 -4.94 5.22 -8.26
C ALA A 156 -5.52 6.06 -7.12
N PHE A 157 -4.68 6.48 -6.17
CA PHE A 157 -5.15 7.25 -5.02
C PHE A 157 -5.58 8.66 -5.39
N VAL A 158 -4.84 9.35 -6.29
CA VAL A 158 -5.22 10.68 -6.76
C VAL A 158 -6.56 10.65 -7.50
N SER A 159 -6.71 9.72 -8.45
CA SER A 159 -7.95 9.61 -9.22
C SER A 159 -9.14 9.19 -8.34
N GLY A 160 -8.94 8.27 -7.40
CA GLY A 160 -9.94 7.92 -6.40
C GLY A 160 -10.34 9.10 -5.50
N PHE A 161 -9.36 9.91 -5.07
CA PHE A 161 -9.62 11.12 -4.29
C PHE A 161 -10.38 12.19 -5.10
N VAL A 162 -9.97 12.46 -6.33
CA VAL A 162 -10.66 13.44 -7.19
C VAL A 162 -12.09 12.96 -7.49
N ALA A 163 -12.27 11.68 -7.81
CA ALA A 163 -13.60 11.08 -7.99
C ALA A 163 -14.48 11.24 -6.74
N PHE A 164 -13.90 11.02 -5.55
CA PHE A 164 -14.59 11.24 -4.28
C PHE A 164 -14.99 12.71 -4.08
N VAL A 165 -14.11 13.67 -4.38
CA VAL A 165 -14.43 15.11 -4.30
C VAL A 165 -15.55 15.50 -5.25
N CYS A 166 -15.53 14.99 -6.49
CA CYS A 166 -16.61 15.21 -7.47
C CYS A 166 -17.96 14.70 -6.98
N GLN A 167 -17.98 13.58 -6.24
CA GLN A 167 -19.20 12.99 -5.68
C GLN A 167 -19.67 13.69 -4.40
N LEU A 168 -18.75 14.21 -3.59
CA LEU A 168 -19.09 14.77 -2.28
C LEU A 168 -19.72 16.16 -2.36
N LEU A 169 -19.33 16.97 -3.34
CA LEU A 169 -19.81 18.35 -3.45
C LEU A 169 -21.16 18.36 -4.21
N PRO A 170 -22.30 18.58 -3.53
CA PRO A 170 -23.62 18.45 -4.14
C PRO A 170 -23.86 19.45 -5.28
N GLY A 171 -23.18 20.60 -5.25
CA GLY A 171 -23.21 21.58 -6.35
C GLY A 171 -22.46 21.09 -7.60
N LEU A 172 -21.36 20.34 -7.43
CA LEU A 172 -20.60 19.79 -8.55
C LEU A 172 -21.24 18.53 -9.12
N ALA A 173 -21.79 17.67 -8.25
CA ALA A 173 -22.41 16.41 -8.66
C ALA A 173 -23.63 16.59 -9.58
N ARG A 174 -24.29 17.76 -9.54
CA ARG A 174 -25.40 18.12 -10.45
C ARG A 174 -24.94 18.46 -11.86
N ILE A 175 -23.65 18.68 -12.08
CA ILE A 175 -23.10 18.99 -13.40
C ILE A 175 -22.74 17.66 -14.07
N ASP A 176 -23.48 17.25 -15.10
CA ASP A 176 -23.29 15.97 -15.80
C ASP A 176 -21.85 15.73 -16.27
N ALA A 177 -21.14 16.80 -16.67
CA ALA A 177 -19.74 16.71 -17.07
C ALA A 177 -18.84 16.32 -15.90
N VAL A 178 -19.09 16.86 -14.70
CA VAL A 178 -18.33 16.54 -13.49
C VAL A 178 -18.66 15.15 -12.97
N ALA A 179 -19.93 14.73 -13.04
CA ALA A 179 -20.33 13.37 -12.70
C ALA A 179 -19.66 12.34 -13.62
N ARG A 180 -19.64 12.58 -14.94
CA ARG A 180 -18.92 11.76 -15.92
C ARG A 180 -17.42 11.72 -15.64
N LEU A 181 -16.80 12.86 -15.37
CA LEU A 181 -15.39 12.95 -15.01
C LEU A 181 -15.07 12.15 -13.73
N GLY A 182 -15.90 12.26 -12.69
CA GLY A 182 -15.73 11.51 -11.45
C GLY A 182 -15.80 10.00 -11.68
N HIS A 183 -16.72 9.54 -12.53
CA HIS A 183 -16.85 8.12 -12.87
C HIS A 183 -15.64 7.60 -13.68
N THR A 184 -15.19 8.33 -14.70
CA THR A 184 -14.02 7.92 -15.50
C THR A 184 -12.74 7.91 -14.68
N LEU A 185 -12.54 8.91 -13.81
CA LEU A 185 -11.40 8.93 -12.89
C LEU A 185 -11.44 7.76 -11.91
N ALA A 186 -12.61 7.42 -11.37
CA ALA A 186 -12.75 6.24 -10.51
C ALA A 186 -12.31 4.96 -11.23
N GLN A 187 -12.77 4.74 -12.47
CA GLN A 187 -12.39 3.57 -13.28
C GLN A 187 -10.89 3.52 -13.58
N ILE A 188 -10.30 4.64 -14.01
CA ILE A 188 -8.84 4.75 -14.23
C ILE A 188 -8.10 4.41 -12.94
N GLY A 189 -8.59 4.90 -11.80
CA GLY A 189 -7.99 4.67 -10.51
C GLY A 189 -8.04 3.22 -10.06
N GLU A 190 -9.16 2.53 -10.28
CA GLU A 190 -9.31 1.11 -9.96
C GLU A 190 -8.36 0.26 -10.80
N VAL A 191 -8.29 0.50 -12.11
CA VAL A 191 -7.35 -0.21 -13.00
C VAL A 191 -5.91 0.02 -12.55
N ALA A 192 -5.56 1.27 -12.22
CA ALA A 192 -4.23 1.60 -11.72
C ALA A 192 -3.94 0.94 -10.36
N PHE A 193 -4.93 0.84 -9.48
CA PHE A 193 -4.82 0.17 -8.18
C PHE A 193 -4.52 -1.33 -8.35
N LEU A 194 -5.19 -2.00 -9.27
CA LEU A 194 -4.96 -3.42 -9.57
C LEU A 194 -3.62 -3.65 -10.29
N ALA A 195 -3.24 -2.73 -11.19
CA ALA A 195 -1.98 -2.82 -11.91
C ALA A 195 -0.75 -2.62 -10.99
N ALA A 196 -0.86 -1.76 -9.98
CA ALA A 196 0.25 -1.43 -9.09
C ALA A 196 0.92 -2.66 -8.43
N PRO A 197 0.22 -3.54 -7.69
CA PRO A 197 0.85 -4.70 -7.07
C PRO A 197 1.34 -5.73 -8.10
N LEU A 198 0.69 -5.85 -9.27
CA LEU A 198 1.17 -6.72 -10.35
C LEU A 198 2.54 -6.27 -10.85
N LEU A 199 2.68 -4.99 -11.20
CA LEU A 199 3.93 -4.41 -11.70
C LEU A 199 5.07 -4.55 -10.69
N ILE A 200 4.76 -4.32 -9.41
CA ILE A 200 5.71 -4.51 -8.31
C ILE A 200 6.09 -5.98 -8.18
N GLY A 201 5.10 -6.87 -8.19
CA GLY A 201 5.29 -8.31 -8.02
C GLY A 201 6.11 -8.93 -9.14
N PHE A 202 5.81 -8.62 -10.41
CA PHE A 202 6.61 -9.10 -11.56
C PHE A 202 8.07 -8.68 -11.48
N THR A 203 8.36 -7.53 -10.87
CA THR A 203 9.74 -7.04 -10.73
C THR A 203 10.51 -7.77 -9.63
N ILE A 204 9.81 -8.18 -8.58
CA ILE A 204 10.41 -8.69 -7.35
C ILE A 204 10.42 -10.22 -7.31
N LEU A 205 9.40 -10.86 -7.88
CA LEU A 205 9.24 -12.31 -7.89
C LEU A 205 10.49 -13.04 -8.42
N PRO A 206 11.11 -12.64 -9.56
CA PRO A 206 12.33 -13.31 -10.03
C PRO A 206 13.50 -13.17 -9.05
N ARG A 207 13.55 -12.08 -8.27
CA ARG A 207 14.63 -11.86 -7.29
C ARG A 207 14.47 -12.77 -6.08
N ILE A 208 13.23 -13.03 -5.66
CA ILE A 208 12.96 -13.93 -4.55
C ILE A 208 13.19 -15.38 -4.96
N LEU A 209 12.74 -15.77 -6.15
CA LEU A 209 12.84 -17.14 -6.67
C LEU A 209 14.28 -17.62 -6.93
N ARG A 210 15.27 -16.72 -7.01
CA ARG A 210 16.68 -17.09 -7.21
C ARG A 210 17.29 -17.89 -6.06
N LYS A 211 16.71 -17.84 -4.86
CA LYS A 211 17.19 -18.63 -3.72
C LYS A 211 16.26 -19.84 -3.52
N PRO A 212 16.75 -21.08 -3.57
CA PRO A 212 15.91 -22.26 -3.43
C PRO A 212 15.34 -22.34 -2.02
N ARG A 213 14.07 -21.97 -1.87
CA ARG A 213 13.33 -21.99 -0.60
C ARG A 213 11.92 -22.54 -0.82
N TRP A 214 11.86 -23.78 -1.31
CA TRP A 214 10.62 -24.47 -1.66
C TRP A 214 9.57 -24.45 -0.55
N LEU A 215 9.98 -24.58 0.71
CA LEU A 215 9.08 -24.53 1.86
C LEU A 215 8.41 -23.17 2.04
N ILE A 216 9.17 -22.07 1.89
CA ILE A 216 8.62 -20.71 1.98
C ILE A 216 7.71 -20.41 0.79
N LEU A 217 8.08 -20.90 -0.40
CA LEU A 217 7.23 -20.81 -1.59
C LEU A 217 5.90 -21.53 -1.37
N GLY A 218 5.95 -22.76 -0.83
CA GLY A 218 4.76 -23.53 -0.46
C GLY A 218 3.87 -22.76 0.53
N ILE A 219 4.44 -22.27 1.63
CA ILE A 219 3.67 -21.51 2.64
C ILE A 219 3.07 -20.22 2.05
N SER A 220 3.84 -19.49 1.25
CA SER A 220 3.38 -18.23 0.65
C SER A 220 2.25 -18.47 -0.36
N PHE A 221 2.37 -19.56 -1.15
CA PHE A 221 1.33 -19.99 -2.07
C PHE A 221 0.09 -20.48 -1.32
N LEU A 222 0.24 -21.20 -0.21
CA LEU A 222 -0.87 -21.64 0.63
C LEU A 222 -1.58 -20.46 1.28
N LEU A 223 -0.86 -19.49 1.85
CA LEU A 223 -1.47 -18.31 2.49
C LEU A 223 -2.16 -17.40 1.47
N GLY A 224 -1.47 -17.05 0.38
CA GLY A 224 -2.05 -16.24 -0.68
C GLY A 224 -3.19 -16.96 -1.39
N GLY A 225 -3.00 -18.24 -1.69
CA GLY A 225 -4.01 -19.12 -2.27
C GLY A 225 -5.22 -19.32 -1.37
N ALA A 226 -5.05 -19.44 -0.05
CA ALA A 226 -6.16 -19.55 0.90
C ALA A 226 -6.98 -18.26 0.94
N LEU A 227 -6.35 -17.08 0.97
CA LEU A 227 -7.10 -15.82 0.92
C LEU A 227 -7.77 -15.62 -0.45
N GLY A 228 -7.09 -15.99 -1.54
CA GLY A 228 -7.66 -15.96 -2.88
C GLY A 228 -8.84 -16.92 -3.03
N ALA A 229 -8.73 -18.14 -2.49
CA ALA A 229 -9.79 -19.14 -2.48
C ALA A 229 -10.96 -18.68 -1.60
N LEU A 230 -10.69 -18.10 -0.42
CA LEU A 230 -11.72 -17.50 0.42
C LEU A 230 -12.45 -16.39 -0.35
N LEU A 231 -11.72 -15.49 -0.99
CA LEU A 231 -12.31 -14.42 -1.79
C LEU A 231 -13.16 -14.99 -2.94
N LEU A 232 -12.63 -15.95 -3.71
CA LEU A 232 -13.37 -16.62 -4.80
C LEU A 232 -14.62 -17.35 -4.28
N TRP A 233 -14.51 -18.01 -3.13
CA TRP A 233 -15.64 -18.68 -2.49
C TRP A 233 -16.72 -17.68 -2.07
N VAL A 234 -16.33 -16.55 -1.46
CA VAL A 234 -17.26 -15.47 -1.12
C VAL A 234 -17.91 -14.88 -2.37
N LEU A 235 -17.12 -14.67 -3.44
CA LEU A 235 -17.61 -14.16 -4.72
C LEU A 235 -18.59 -15.13 -5.39
N TRP A 236 -18.40 -16.43 -5.22
CA TRP A 236 -19.35 -17.43 -5.73
C TRP A 236 -20.63 -17.42 -4.89
N ARG A 237 -20.51 -17.42 -3.56
CA ARG A 237 -21.64 -17.65 -2.66
C ARG A 237 -22.55 -16.44 -2.46
N THR A 238 -22.03 -15.23 -2.66
CA THR A 238 -22.77 -14.00 -2.39
C THR A 238 -23.42 -13.48 -3.68
N PRO A 239 -24.76 -13.38 -3.78
CA PRO A 239 -25.41 -12.84 -4.97
C PRO A 239 -25.01 -11.37 -5.23
N ASP A 240 -24.67 -10.62 -4.17
CA ASP A 240 -24.24 -9.22 -4.22
C ASP A 240 -22.71 -9.07 -4.17
N VAL A 241 -22.02 -9.73 -5.10
CA VAL A 241 -20.55 -9.59 -5.31
C VAL A 241 -20.05 -8.14 -5.23
N PRO A 242 -20.70 -7.14 -5.88
CA PRO A 242 -20.25 -5.76 -5.83
C PRO A 242 -20.20 -5.20 -4.41
N THR A 243 -21.15 -5.58 -3.55
CA THR A 243 -21.24 -5.08 -2.17
C THR A 243 -20.06 -5.55 -1.33
N VAL A 244 -19.64 -6.81 -1.49
CA VAL A 244 -18.47 -7.36 -0.77
C VAL A 244 -17.18 -6.74 -1.27
N LEU A 245 -16.97 -6.66 -2.58
CA LEU A 245 -15.77 -6.06 -3.17
C LEU A 245 -15.66 -4.57 -2.83
N TYR A 246 -16.79 -3.87 -2.84
CA TYR A 246 -16.87 -2.49 -2.42
C TYR A 246 -16.59 -2.33 -0.91
N GLY A 247 -17.17 -3.17 -0.06
CA GLY A 247 -16.92 -3.14 1.38
C GLY A 247 -15.46 -3.42 1.75
N ALA A 248 -14.87 -4.44 1.13
CA ALA A 248 -13.50 -4.88 1.42
C ALA A 248 -12.44 -3.92 0.83
N PHE A 249 -12.62 -3.53 -0.43
CA PHE A 249 -11.58 -2.84 -1.21
C PHE A 249 -12.01 -1.47 -1.75
N GLY A 250 -13.27 -1.06 -1.63
CA GLY A 250 -13.75 0.21 -2.19
C GLY A 250 -13.93 0.21 -3.71
N LEU A 251 -13.90 -0.95 -4.35
CA LEU A 251 -13.98 -1.10 -5.81
C LEU A 251 -15.45 -1.07 -6.26
N ARG A 252 -15.78 -0.26 -7.26
CA ARG A 252 -17.14 -0.02 -7.78
C ARG A 252 -17.23 -0.17 -9.31
N GLY A 253 -16.12 -0.11 -10.02
CA GLY A 253 -16.08 0.26 -11.43
C GLY A 253 -16.33 -0.85 -12.44
N LEU A 254 -15.98 -2.10 -12.13
CA LEU A 254 -16.21 -3.24 -13.03
C LEU A 254 -17.48 -3.99 -12.62
N GLU A 255 -18.32 -4.29 -13.61
CA GLU A 255 -19.53 -5.09 -13.44
C GLU A 255 -19.22 -6.41 -12.71
N ALA A 256 -20.21 -6.96 -11.99
CA ALA A 256 -20.09 -8.22 -11.25
C ALA A 256 -19.52 -9.39 -12.10
N LYS A 257 -19.72 -9.35 -13.42
CA LYS A 257 -19.19 -10.32 -14.40
C LYS A 257 -17.65 -10.39 -14.42
N TRP A 258 -16.98 -9.35 -13.96
CA TRP A 258 -15.52 -9.23 -13.97
C TRP A 258 -14.90 -9.44 -12.59
N ALA A 259 -15.60 -10.08 -11.65
CA ALA A 259 -15.09 -10.36 -10.30
C ALA A 259 -13.70 -11.03 -10.29
N LEU A 260 -13.40 -11.87 -11.28
CA LEU A 260 -12.09 -12.51 -11.46
C LEU A 260 -10.95 -11.50 -11.72
N LEU A 261 -11.23 -10.39 -12.41
CA LEU A 261 -10.25 -9.32 -12.64
C LEU A 261 -9.84 -8.61 -11.36
N TYR A 262 -10.64 -8.68 -10.30
CA TYR A 262 -10.29 -8.19 -8.97
C TYR A 262 -9.59 -9.26 -8.14
N ALA A 263 -10.10 -10.48 -8.15
CA ALA A 263 -9.59 -11.57 -7.35
C ALA A 263 -8.14 -11.93 -7.67
N VAL A 264 -7.79 -12.03 -8.96
CA VAL A 264 -6.47 -12.48 -9.41
C VAL A 264 -5.36 -11.49 -9.00
N PRO A 265 -5.45 -10.18 -9.27
CA PRO A 265 -4.42 -9.23 -8.87
C PRO A 265 -4.25 -9.13 -7.35
N ILE A 266 -5.36 -9.15 -6.59
CA ILE A 266 -5.32 -9.11 -5.13
C ILE A 266 -4.63 -10.36 -4.58
N THR A 267 -5.01 -11.55 -5.06
CA THR A 267 -4.40 -12.83 -4.65
C THR A 267 -2.92 -12.87 -4.96
N LEU A 268 -2.52 -12.42 -6.15
CA LEU A 268 -1.12 -12.34 -6.52
C LEU A 268 -0.36 -11.33 -5.64
N ALA A 269 -0.96 -10.17 -5.38
CA ALA A 269 -0.38 -9.15 -4.51
C ALA A 269 -0.07 -9.71 -3.12
N ILE A 270 -1.02 -10.43 -2.51
CA ILE A 270 -0.84 -11.03 -1.19
C ILE A 270 0.21 -12.12 -1.22
N THR A 271 0.16 -13.02 -2.21
CA THR A 271 1.18 -14.09 -2.38
C THR A 271 2.59 -13.48 -2.47
N VAL A 272 2.77 -12.49 -3.34
CA VAL A 272 4.04 -11.78 -3.50
C VAL A 272 4.44 -11.08 -2.21
N SER A 273 3.49 -10.50 -1.47
CA SER A 273 3.76 -9.81 -0.22
C SER A 273 4.29 -10.77 0.85
N VAL A 274 3.62 -11.91 1.07
CA VAL A 274 4.04 -12.94 2.02
C VAL A 274 5.41 -13.50 1.65
N LEU A 275 5.63 -13.76 0.36
CA LEU A 275 6.91 -14.22 -0.15
C LEU A 275 8.02 -13.17 0.06
N SER A 276 7.68 -11.90 -0.09
CA SER A 276 8.60 -10.77 0.14
C SER A 276 8.93 -10.61 1.63
N LEU A 277 7.93 -10.73 2.52
CA LEU A 277 8.06 -10.63 3.97
C LEU A 277 8.97 -11.71 4.59
N THR A 278 9.07 -12.86 3.94
CA THR A 278 9.92 -13.99 4.34
C THR A 278 11.33 -13.93 3.72
N SER A 279 11.61 -12.91 2.90
CA SER A 279 12.92 -12.69 2.32
C SER A 279 13.98 -12.34 3.38
N THR A 280 15.22 -12.76 3.14
CA THR A 280 16.37 -12.30 3.95
C THR A 280 16.70 -10.84 3.68
N ASP A 281 16.38 -10.36 2.47
CA ASP A 281 16.62 -8.99 2.07
C ASP A 281 15.61 -8.05 2.75
N ARG A 282 16.13 -7.12 3.56
CA ARG A 282 15.35 -6.14 4.30
C ARG A 282 14.54 -5.22 3.37
N ALA A 283 15.11 -4.82 2.23
CA ALA A 283 14.40 -3.98 1.25
C ALA A 283 13.22 -4.74 0.62
N LEU A 284 13.38 -6.03 0.32
CA LEU A 284 12.29 -6.85 -0.22
C LEU A 284 11.18 -7.07 0.81
N ARG A 285 11.54 -7.35 2.07
CA ARG A 285 10.55 -7.41 3.14
C ARG A 285 9.75 -6.10 3.24
N GLN A 286 10.39 -4.96 2.98
CA GLN A 286 9.74 -3.65 3.05
C GLN A 286 8.76 -3.45 1.90
N VAL A 287 9.09 -3.95 0.72
CA VAL A 287 8.13 -4.03 -0.38
C VAL A 287 6.94 -4.90 0.01
N GLY A 288 7.18 -6.08 0.60
CA GLY A 288 6.11 -6.98 1.04
C GLY A 288 5.15 -6.31 2.03
N ALA A 289 5.70 -5.64 3.04
CA ALA A 289 4.89 -4.86 3.99
C ALA A 289 4.13 -3.72 3.29
N GLY A 290 4.78 -3.03 2.36
CA GLY A 290 4.20 -1.96 1.56
C GLY A 290 2.99 -2.41 0.73
N ILE A 291 3.11 -3.54 0.03
CA ILE A 291 2.02 -4.11 -0.76
C ILE A 291 0.89 -4.60 0.16
N CYS A 292 1.17 -5.31 1.25
CA CYS A 292 0.15 -5.73 2.22
C CYS A 292 -0.69 -4.56 2.72
N LEU A 293 -0.02 -3.48 3.15
CA LEU A 293 -0.69 -2.27 3.64
C LEU A 293 -1.49 -1.58 2.53
N LEU A 294 -0.99 -1.54 1.30
CA LEU A 294 -1.68 -0.95 0.16
C LEU A 294 -2.94 -1.73 -0.23
N VAL A 295 -2.86 -3.06 -0.26
CA VAL A 295 -4.01 -3.95 -0.53
C VAL A 295 -5.03 -3.85 0.61
N ALA A 296 -4.58 -3.87 1.87
CA ALA A 296 -5.45 -3.72 3.04
C ALA A 296 -6.08 -2.33 3.14
N ALA A 297 -5.42 -1.28 2.61
CA ALA A 297 -6.03 0.04 2.50
C ALA A 297 -7.19 0.05 1.48
N GLY A 298 -7.12 -0.77 0.43
CA GLY A 298 -8.07 -0.76 -0.68
C GLY A 298 -8.00 0.53 -1.51
N PHE A 299 -8.83 0.59 -2.54
CA PHE A 299 -9.04 1.76 -3.38
C PHE A 299 -9.84 2.85 -2.65
N ALA A 300 -9.49 4.12 -2.92
CA ALA A 300 -10.15 5.33 -2.39
C ALA A 300 -10.50 5.25 -0.88
N PRO A 301 -9.52 5.02 0.02
CA PRO A 301 -9.79 4.86 1.43
C PRO A 301 -10.35 6.15 2.06
N THR A 302 -11.43 6.01 2.83
CA THR A 302 -12.10 7.13 3.53
C THR A 302 -12.02 7.03 5.04
N THR A 303 -11.69 5.86 5.60
CA THR A 303 -11.57 5.67 7.05
C THR A 303 -10.15 5.96 7.53
N PRO A 304 -9.97 6.49 8.76
CA PRO A 304 -8.66 6.87 9.30
C PRO A 304 -7.61 5.76 9.20
N VAL A 305 -7.98 4.55 9.63
CA VAL A 305 -7.09 3.38 9.59
C VAL A 305 -6.68 3.01 8.16
N ARG A 306 -7.60 3.09 7.19
CA ARG A 306 -7.28 2.79 5.78
C ARG A 306 -6.39 3.86 5.15
N LEU A 307 -6.61 5.14 5.49
CA LEU A 307 -5.73 6.24 5.08
C LEU A 307 -4.31 6.05 5.63
N LEU A 308 -4.19 5.65 6.90
CA LEU A 308 -2.92 5.32 7.52
C LEU A 308 -2.21 4.17 6.78
N MET A 309 -2.92 3.06 6.51
CA MET A 309 -2.39 1.91 5.77
C MET A 309 -1.92 2.31 4.36
N MET A 310 -2.72 3.08 3.63
CA MET A 310 -2.36 3.59 2.29
C MET A 310 -1.04 4.36 2.34
N THR A 311 -0.95 5.32 3.25
CA THR A 311 0.17 6.26 3.32
C THR A 311 1.45 5.56 3.81
N ALA A 312 1.31 4.66 4.81
CA ALA A 312 2.40 3.82 5.28
C ALA A 312 2.90 2.85 4.20
N GLY A 313 1.97 2.22 3.48
CA GLY A 313 2.29 1.34 2.36
C GLY A 313 3.10 2.06 1.29
N MET A 314 2.67 3.25 0.89
CA MET A 314 3.38 4.08 -0.09
C MET A 314 4.76 4.53 0.38
N VAL A 315 4.91 4.93 1.64
CA VAL A 315 6.22 5.26 2.24
C VAL A 315 7.16 4.06 2.21
N PHE A 316 6.68 2.86 2.52
CA PHE A 316 7.48 1.64 2.49
C PHE A 316 7.89 1.24 1.08
N LEU A 317 6.98 1.33 0.11
CA LEU A 317 7.30 1.11 -1.30
C LEU A 317 8.32 2.14 -1.80
N ALA A 318 8.16 3.41 -1.44
CA ALA A 318 9.09 4.47 -1.82
C ALA A 318 10.51 4.23 -1.27
N ARG A 319 10.62 3.93 0.03
CA ARG A 319 11.89 3.64 0.70
C ARG A 319 12.60 2.43 0.11
N SER A 320 11.87 1.33 -0.06
CA SER A 320 12.43 0.10 -0.64
C SER A 320 12.85 0.28 -2.10
N SER A 321 12.10 1.05 -2.88
CA SER A 321 12.47 1.44 -4.24
C SER A 321 13.79 2.20 -4.30
N ILE A 322 13.96 3.17 -3.40
CA ILE A 322 15.21 3.93 -3.28
C ILE A 322 16.36 3.01 -2.88
N ALA A 323 16.19 2.20 -1.83
CA ALA A 323 17.23 1.28 -1.36
C ALA A 323 17.68 0.27 -2.44
N LEU A 324 16.73 -0.37 -3.14
CA LEU A 324 17.04 -1.28 -4.25
C LEU A 324 17.69 -0.57 -5.44
N GLY A 325 17.37 0.71 -5.62
CA GLY A 325 17.96 1.59 -6.60
C GLY A 325 19.44 1.86 -6.39
N GLU A 326 19.81 2.24 -5.18
CA GLU A 326 21.20 2.54 -4.79
C GLU A 326 22.06 1.29 -4.92
N ARG A 327 21.57 0.12 -4.48
CA ARG A 327 22.29 -1.16 -4.66
C ARG A 327 22.56 -1.50 -6.13
N LEU A 328 21.64 -1.15 -7.04
CA LEU A 328 21.86 -1.34 -8.48
C LEU A 328 22.93 -0.41 -9.05
N ILE A 329 23.15 0.75 -8.44
CA ILE A 329 24.24 1.66 -8.80
C ILE A 329 25.55 1.11 -8.23
N SER A 330 25.62 0.84 -6.92
CA SER A 330 26.83 0.33 -6.25
C SER A 330 27.33 -0.96 -6.87
N GLY A 331 26.44 -1.92 -7.16
CA GLY A 331 26.80 -3.19 -7.79
C GLY A 331 27.27 -3.07 -9.25
N ARG A 332 27.06 -1.94 -9.93
CA ARG A 332 27.70 -1.66 -11.23
C ARG A 332 29.12 -1.12 -11.05
N ILE A 333 29.37 -0.35 -10.00
CA ILE A 333 30.69 0.22 -9.70
C ILE A 333 31.64 -0.89 -9.25
N GLU A 334 31.14 -1.85 -8.47
CA GLU A 334 31.89 -3.01 -7.97
C GLU A 334 32.10 -4.14 -8.99
N ARG A 335 31.65 -4.00 -10.24
CA ARG A 335 32.17 -4.82 -11.34
C ARG A 335 33.27 -3.99 -12.01
N PRO A 336 34.55 -4.09 -11.58
CA PRO A 336 35.63 -3.53 -12.36
C PRO A 336 35.47 -4.13 -13.75
N SER A 337 35.69 -3.32 -14.78
CA SER A 337 35.76 -3.84 -16.13
C SER A 337 36.75 -4.99 -16.13
N SER A 338 36.27 -6.24 -16.15
CA SER A 338 37.08 -7.41 -16.46
C SER A 338 37.51 -7.39 -17.93
N ARG A 339 37.50 -6.22 -18.58
CA ARG A 339 38.28 -5.99 -19.77
C ARG A 339 39.72 -6.17 -19.32
N PRO A 340 40.43 -7.21 -19.81
CA PRO A 340 41.86 -7.28 -19.58
C PRO A 340 42.47 -5.95 -20.03
N PRO A 341 43.48 -5.43 -19.31
CA PRO A 341 44.20 -4.25 -19.77
C PRO A 341 44.59 -4.48 -21.24
N PRO A 342 44.49 -3.46 -22.11
CA PRO A 342 44.92 -3.60 -23.50
C PRO A 342 46.35 -4.16 -23.50
N ALA A 343 46.57 -5.21 -24.29
CA ALA A 343 47.87 -5.85 -24.36
C ALA A 343 48.92 -4.77 -24.70
N PRO A 344 50.02 -4.67 -23.92
CA PRO A 344 51.07 -3.73 -24.24
C PRO A 344 51.74 -4.16 -25.56
N GLY A 345 51.48 -3.43 -26.64
CA GLY A 345 52.19 -3.56 -27.92
C GLY A 345 51.43 -4.28 -29.03
N ALA A 346 50.39 -3.63 -29.56
CA ALA A 346 49.92 -3.83 -30.94
C ALA A 346 49.99 -2.48 -31.67
#